data_AF-A0A081RRA9-F1
#
_entry.id   AF-A0A081RRA9-F1
#
_cell.length_a   1.000
_cell.length_b   1.000
_cell.length_c   1.000
_cell.angle_alpha   90.00
_cell.angle_beta   90.00
_cell.angle_gamma   90.00
#
_symmetry.space_group_name_H-M   'P 1'
#
loop_
_entity.id
_entity.type
_entity.pdbx_description
1 polymer ?
#
loop_
_entity_poly.entity_id
_entity_poly.type
_entity_poly.pdbx_seq_one_letter_code
_entity_poly.pdbx_strand_id
1 'polypeptide(L)'
;MGISDPRLCFDCKRFLKNWVEFQLVDEQGKPLVNMPYRLISHGTPGYVRQGVTDGFGVLREEMLLPHKVTLYIDAQSLADEMEQRPLREIRGEEASVVKPKAEAEGHQYHYVTIGQISDGLPVIKDWDPKDIPPPYHFPNPEPNGYTVHPLNQRYVLEVCPFRAWVLLLHHQKEYSIVNAYNQCLMSVLAYTDGDVNVVGSVKHFFNRQMVDVSTFPYKVEELSATPVVYDVPFSGRYTRVEFIDSLAGNNKQGDTQLFYAASQNDVVVSWRGTASWRDALTDTTFQPLKLSCDDEKALCSEFIHNGKVHKGFWEAFSLVGKLTVPGDENIIVFNEILDLAKRKKLFICGHSLGGALALLHSAQLKEHNPCLYSYGMPRTLTRSAVQELSSITHYRHVNEDDPVPSVPFEKDMDNGFFNYWTPAGYDWEIMKLVSPSPIVKVIKQATASQEIYLHHGKVVHFLKASACPEWLITASNVSLIARLSAEEILSNTTKLYLIPELAAKINHIF
;
A
#
# COMPACT_ATOMS: atom_id res chain seq x y z
N MET A 1 -22.56 50.86 3.13
CA MET A 1 -22.11 51.79 4.18
C MET A 1 -20.88 51.18 4.82
N GLY A 2 -19.70 51.73 4.56
CA GLY A 2 -18.45 51.21 5.15
C GLY A 2 -18.52 51.35 6.66
N ILE A 3 -18.37 50.24 7.38
CA ILE A 3 -18.39 50.25 8.84
C ILE A 3 -17.11 50.95 9.30
N SER A 4 -17.27 52.12 9.94
CA SER A 4 -16.19 52.87 10.57
C SER A 4 -15.52 52.04 11.66
N ASP A 5 -14.19 52.09 11.77
CA ASP A 5 -13.44 51.41 12.84
C ASP A 5 -14.10 51.70 14.21
N PRO A 6 -14.62 50.68 14.91
CA PRO A 6 -15.35 50.84 16.16
C PRO A 6 -14.46 51.44 17.27
N ARG A 7 -13.14 51.39 17.13
CA ARG A 7 -12.17 52.04 18.04
C ARG A 7 -12.15 53.57 17.89
N LEU A 8 -12.55 54.08 16.73
CA LEU A 8 -12.61 55.52 16.43
C LEU A 8 -13.95 56.15 16.87
N CYS A 9 -14.95 55.34 17.19
CA CYS A 9 -16.23 55.78 17.74
C CYS A 9 -16.09 56.17 19.23
N PHE A 10 -16.36 57.44 19.56
CA PHE A 10 -16.13 58.01 20.89
C PHE A 10 -17.00 57.34 21.99
N ASP A 11 -18.26 57.03 21.69
CA ASP A 11 -19.17 56.36 22.62
C ASP A 11 -18.91 54.85 22.74
N CYS A 12 -18.38 54.23 21.69
CA CYS A 12 -18.11 52.80 21.63
C CYS A 12 -16.98 52.39 22.60
N LYS A 13 -16.02 53.28 22.88
CA LYS A 13 -14.91 53.03 23.83
C LYS A 13 -15.37 52.61 25.23
N ARG A 14 -16.59 52.97 25.65
CA ARG A 14 -17.16 52.56 26.94
C ARG A 14 -17.52 51.06 26.99
N PHE A 15 -17.70 50.42 25.84
CA PHE A 15 -18.13 49.03 25.71
C PHE A 15 -17.00 48.09 25.24
N LEU A 16 -15.93 48.63 24.67
CA LEU A 16 -14.74 47.90 24.21
C LEU A 16 -13.78 47.58 25.36
N LYS A 17 -14.24 46.81 26.35
CA LYS A 17 -13.46 46.49 27.56
C LYS A 17 -12.79 45.13 27.52
N ASN A 18 -13.09 44.31 26.50
CA ASN A 18 -12.64 42.93 26.47
C ASN A 18 -11.39 42.75 25.62
N TRP A 19 -10.65 41.69 25.91
CA TRP A 19 -9.50 41.23 25.12
C TRP A 19 -9.62 39.73 24.87
N VAL A 20 -8.91 39.23 23.87
CA VAL A 20 -8.75 37.80 23.64
C VAL A 20 -7.31 37.54 23.23
N GLU A 21 -6.79 36.39 23.63
CA GLU A 21 -5.45 35.97 23.28
C GLU A 21 -5.50 34.54 22.77
N PHE A 22 -4.80 34.25 21.68
CA PHE A 22 -4.63 32.90 21.18
C PHE A 22 -3.15 32.58 21.18
N GLN A 23 -2.81 31.36 21.61
CA GLN A 23 -1.48 30.80 21.50
C GLN A 23 -1.55 29.56 20.61
N LEU A 24 -0.81 29.58 19.50
CA LEU A 24 -0.73 28.47 18.56
C LEU A 24 0.55 27.67 18.82
N VAL A 25 0.39 26.38 19.09
CA VAL A 25 1.51 25.45 19.29
C VAL A 25 1.27 24.14 18.53
N ASP A 26 2.35 23.44 18.18
CA ASP A 26 2.25 22.06 17.65
C ASP A 26 2.04 21.03 18.78
N GLU A 27 1.92 19.75 18.41
CA GLU A 27 1.73 18.63 19.34
C GLU A 27 2.90 18.42 20.32
N GLN A 28 4.05 19.08 20.14
CA GLN A 28 5.18 19.08 21.07
C GLN A 28 5.26 20.37 21.90
N GLY A 29 4.28 21.26 21.77
CA GLY A 29 4.24 22.55 22.46
C GLY A 29 5.18 23.61 21.89
N LYS A 30 5.74 23.39 20.70
CA LYS A 30 6.58 24.39 20.03
C LYS A 30 5.69 25.41 19.31
N PRO A 31 5.96 26.72 19.47
CA PRO A 31 5.10 27.76 18.93
C PRO A 31 5.08 27.81 17.39
N LEU A 32 3.93 28.21 16.85
CA LEU A 32 3.77 28.59 15.44
C LEU A 32 3.95 30.11 15.32
N VAL A 33 5.15 30.52 14.92
CA VAL A 33 5.58 31.92 14.86
C VAL A 33 5.31 32.50 13.48
N ASN A 34 5.03 33.81 13.40
CA ASN A 34 4.77 34.54 12.15
C ASN A 34 3.58 34.02 11.34
N MET A 35 2.59 33.38 11.97
CA MET A 35 1.38 32.91 11.29
C MET A 35 0.46 34.10 11.01
N PRO A 36 0.17 34.43 9.73
CA PRO A 36 -0.77 35.48 9.40
C PRO A 36 -2.17 35.10 9.86
N TYR A 37 -2.88 36.05 10.49
CA TYR A 37 -4.23 35.82 10.97
C TYR A 37 -5.19 36.95 10.60
N ARG A 38 -6.48 36.59 10.59
CA ARG A 38 -7.61 37.52 10.60
C ARG A 38 -8.52 37.19 11.78
N LEU A 39 -9.03 38.20 12.46
CA LEU A 39 -9.95 38.04 13.58
C LEU A 39 -11.19 38.91 13.38
N ILE A 40 -12.36 38.29 13.47
CA ILE A 40 -13.66 38.95 13.28
C ILE A 40 -14.47 38.83 14.56
N SER A 41 -14.88 39.96 15.14
CA SER A 41 -15.82 39.97 16.26
C SER A 41 -17.26 40.00 15.72
N HIS A 42 -18.11 39.13 16.25
CA HIS A 42 -19.53 39.06 15.85
C HIS A 42 -20.31 40.32 16.22
N GLY A 43 -19.81 41.13 17.17
CA GLY A 43 -20.37 42.43 17.48
C GLY A 43 -20.04 43.51 16.45
N THR A 44 -19.00 43.29 15.62
CA THR A 44 -18.55 44.22 14.58
C THR A 44 -18.10 43.44 13.33
N PRO A 45 -19.00 42.70 12.66
CA PRO A 45 -18.63 41.71 11.67
C PRO A 45 -17.93 42.28 10.42
N GLY A 46 -18.15 43.56 10.08
CA GLY A 46 -17.46 44.21 8.97
C GLY A 46 -16.12 44.86 9.33
N TYR A 47 -15.62 44.68 10.56
CA TYR A 47 -14.31 45.16 10.98
C TYR A 47 -13.37 43.97 11.22
N VAL A 48 -12.47 43.74 10.26
CA VAL A 48 -11.50 42.64 10.27
C VAL A 48 -10.19 43.12 10.89
N ARG A 49 -9.74 42.44 11.95
CA ARG A 49 -8.41 42.64 12.55
C ARG A 49 -7.42 41.69 11.92
N GLN A 50 -6.18 42.11 11.73
CA GLN A 50 -5.15 41.32 11.06
C GLN A 50 -3.79 41.54 11.71
N GLY A 51 -2.95 40.51 11.66
CA GLY A 51 -1.59 40.55 12.18
C GLY A 51 -0.86 39.23 11.94
N VAL A 52 0.21 39.02 12.69
CA VAL A 52 0.96 37.75 12.74
C VAL A 52 1.15 37.32 14.19
N THR A 53 1.30 36.03 14.43
CA THR A 53 1.71 35.53 15.76
C THR A 53 3.15 35.94 16.09
N ASP A 54 3.42 36.19 17.36
CA ASP A 54 4.74 36.55 17.87
C ASP A 54 5.70 35.35 18.02
N GLY A 55 6.88 35.57 18.60
CA GLY A 55 7.90 34.54 18.84
C GLY A 55 7.46 33.41 19.78
N PHE A 56 6.36 33.56 20.49
CA PHE A 56 5.75 32.54 21.35
C PHE A 56 4.49 31.93 20.73
N GLY A 57 4.21 32.24 19.46
CA GLY A 57 3.01 31.80 18.76
C GLY A 57 1.75 32.49 19.27
N VAL A 58 1.90 33.63 19.95
CA VAL A 58 0.80 34.34 20.58
C VAL A 58 0.31 35.49 19.69
N LEU A 59 -1.01 35.66 19.64
CA LEU A 59 -1.66 36.86 19.14
C LEU A 59 -2.64 37.37 20.21
N ARG A 60 -2.67 38.68 20.43
CA ARG A 60 -3.54 39.33 21.41
C ARG A 60 -4.29 40.48 20.76
N GLU A 61 -5.61 40.47 20.90
CA GLU A 61 -6.48 41.52 20.41
C GLU A 61 -7.29 42.13 21.55
N GLU A 62 -7.23 43.45 21.65
CA GLU A 62 -7.88 44.22 22.71
C GLU A 62 -8.97 45.14 22.16
N MET A 63 -9.69 45.80 23.07
CA MET A 63 -10.80 46.69 22.73
C MET A 63 -11.88 45.94 21.94
N LEU A 64 -12.39 44.85 22.50
CA LEU A 64 -13.45 44.02 21.91
C LEU A 64 -14.77 44.19 22.67
N LEU A 65 -15.88 44.11 21.93
CA LEU A 65 -17.21 43.95 22.51
C LEU A 65 -17.34 42.54 23.10
N PRO A 66 -18.23 42.31 24.09
CA PRO A 66 -18.43 41.00 24.74
C PRO A 66 -19.22 40.03 23.85
N HIS A 67 -18.79 39.85 22.60
CA HIS A 67 -19.37 38.94 21.61
C HIS A 67 -18.35 37.86 21.25
N LYS A 68 -18.83 36.78 20.63
CA LYS A 68 -17.96 35.75 20.05
C LYS A 68 -16.98 36.38 19.06
N VAL A 69 -15.79 35.79 18.99
CA VAL A 69 -14.78 36.13 17.99
C VAL A 69 -14.43 34.87 17.20
N THR A 70 -14.20 35.04 15.90
CA THR A 70 -13.73 33.97 15.02
C THR A 70 -12.32 34.30 14.56
N LEU A 71 -11.39 33.40 14.85
CA LEU A 71 -10.00 33.43 14.41
C LEU A 71 -9.87 32.66 13.08
N TYR A 72 -9.11 33.22 12.17
CA TYR A 72 -8.78 32.67 10.87
C TYR A 72 -7.27 32.73 10.70
N ILE A 73 -6.61 31.61 10.44
CA ILE A 73 -5.18 31.56 10.11
C ILE A 73 -5.05 31.35 8.60
N ASP A 74 -4.07 32.01 7.98
CA ASP A 74 -3.78 31.84 6.55
C ASP A 74 -3.51 30.36 6.22
N ALA A 75 -4.36 29.79 5.37
CA ALA A 75 -4.38 28.35 5.11
C ALA A 75 -3.04 27.83 4.54
N GLN A 76 -2.43 28.57 3.61
CA GLN A 76 -1.20 28.12 2.96
C GLN A 76 0.00 28.17 3.91
N SER A 77 0.19 29.29 4.62
CA SER A 77 1.27 29.45 5.59
C SER A 77 1.18 28.41 6.71
N LEU A 78 -0.04 28.11 7.16
CA LEU A 78 -0.27 27.07 8.17
C LEU A 78 0.05 25.67 7.64
N ALA A 79 -0.39 25.33 6.43
CA ALA A 79 -0.11 24.03 5.84
C ALA A 79 1.40 23.82 5.64
N ASP A 80 2.10 24.81 5.09
CA ASP A 80 3.54 24.75 4.84
C ASP A 80 4.34 24.52 6.14
N GLU A 81 3.96 25.20 7.23
CA GLU A 81 4.58 25.04 8.54
C GLU A 81 4.23 23.67 9.17
N MET A 82 2.96 23.27 9.14
CA MET A 82 2.48 22.06 9.80
C MET A 82 2.89 20.76 9.10
N GLU A 83 3.26 20.80 7.82
CA GLU A 83 3.90 19.67 7.14
C GLU A 83 5.28 19.33 7.73
N GLN A 84 5.98 20.32 8.29
CA GLN A 84 7.33 20.15 8.85
C GLN A 84 7.31 19.72 10.33
N ARG A 85 6.16 19.79 11.00
CA ARG A 85 6.04 19.43 12.41
C ARG A 85 5.93 17.91 12.56
N PRO A 86 6.60 17.29 13.56
CA PRO A 86 6.52 15.84 13.75
C PRO A 86 5.15 15.45 14.31
N LEU A 87 4.65 14.28 13.89
CA LEU A 87 3.44 13.69 14.45
C LEU A 87 3.75 13.03 15.80
N ARG A 88 2.92 13.24 16.83
CA ARG A 88 2.98 12.42 18.06
C ARG A 88 2.55 10.98 17.77
N GLU A 89 2.66 10.04 18.70
CA GLU A 89 2.12 8.68 18.50
C GLU A 89 0.58 8.60 18.65
N ILE A 90 0.02 9.16 19.73
CA ILE A 90 -1.42 9.11 20.04
C ILE A 90 -2.10 10.45 19.74
N ARG A 91 -3.26 10.46 19.07
CA ARG A 91 -3.98 11.69 18.69
C ARG A 91 -4.88 12.23 19.78
N GLY A 92 -5.29 13.48 19.62
CA GLY A 92 -6.33 14.12 20.43
C GLY A 92 -5.84 14.62 21.79
N GLU A 93 -6.77 15.11 22.60
CA GLU A 93 -6.44 15.80 23.86
C GLU A 93 -5.86 14.89 24.95
N GLU A 94 -6.22 13.61 24.94
CA GLU A 94 -5.87 12.66 26.00
C GLU A 94 -4.36 12.43 26.11
N ALA A 95 -3.64 12.57 25.00
CA ALA A 95 -2.19 12.43 24.93
C ALA A 95 -1.45 13.77 24.87
N SER A 96 -2.15 14.89 25.09
CA SER A 96 -1.58 16.23 25.01
C SER A 96 -0.54 16.49 26.09
N VAL A 97 0.65 16.94 25.67
CA VAL A 97 1.68 17.48 26.57
C VAL A 97 1.48 18.98 26.83
N VAL A 98 0.63 19.64 26.03
CA VAL A 98 0.33 21.07 26.11
C VAL A 98 -0.81 21.33 27.11
N LYS A 99 -1.83 20.48 27.12
CA LYS A 99 -3.04 20.60 27.94
C LYS A 99 -2.75 20.79 29.43
N PRO A 100 -1.91 19.96 30.09
CA PRO A 100 -1.65 20.12 31.52
C PRO A 100 -1.00 21.46 31.86
N LYS A 101 -0.12 21.96 30.96
CA LYS A 101 0.54 23.25 31.14
C LYS A 101 -0.44 24.41 30.96
N ALA A 102 -1.25 24.37 29.89
CA ALA A 102 -2.26 25.38 29.62
C ALA A 102 -3.27 25.50 30.77
N GLU A 103 -3.77 24.38 31.28
CA GLU A 103 -4.71 24.34 32.40
C GLU A 103 -4.08 24.84 33.71
N ALA A 104 -2.83 24.47 34.00
CA ALA A 104 -2.10 24.96 35.17
C ALA A 104 -1.88 26.49 35.15
N GLU A 105 -1.74 27.06 33.96
CA GLU A 105 -1.63 28.52 33.73
C GLU A 105 -3.01 29.21 33.66
N GLY A 106 -4.11 28.47 33.82
CA GLY A 106 -5.48 28.99 33.80
C GLY A 106 -5.98 29.36 32.39
N HIS A 107 -5.39 28.77 31.35
CA HIS A 107 -5.74 28.99 29.95
C HIS A 107 -6.73 27.94 29.44
N GLN A 108 -7.59 28.32 28.49
CA GLN A 108 -8.50 27.38 27.82
C GLN A 108 -7.74 26.62 26.74
N TYR A 109 -7.77 25.29 26.80
CA TYR A 109 -7.05 24.43 25.86
C TYR A 109 -8.01 23.79 24.85
N HIS A 110 -7.58 23.70 23.60
CA HIS A 110 -8.27 22.92 22.56
C HIS A 110 -7.27 22.25 21.60
N TYR A 111 -7.54 20.99 21.27
CA TYR A 111 -6.87 20.31 20.15
C TYR A 111 -7.63 20.57 18.84
N VAL A 112 -6.92 20.99 17.81
CA VAL A 112 -7.50 21.38 16.53
C VAL A 112 -6.69 20.83 15.35
N THR A 113 -7.36 20.59 14.22
CA THR A 113 -6.68 20.31 12.94
C THR A 113 -6.55 21.58 12.12
N ILE A 114 -5.66 21.57 11.12
CA ILE A 114 -5.40 22.76 10.29
C ILE A 114 -6.69 23.33 9.67
N GLY A 115 -7.61 22.47 9.19
CA GLY A 115 -8.86 22.89 8.56
C GLY A 115 -9.87 23.52 9.53
N GLN A 116 -9.73 23.33 10.84
CA GLN A 116 -10.62 23.93 11.84
C GLN A 116 -10.27 25.39 12.16
N ILE A 117 -9.02 25.80 11.92
CA ILE A 117 -8.53 27.16 12.21
C ILE A 117 -8.18 27.95 10.94
N SER A 118 -8.01 27.27 9.81
CA SER A 118 -7.68 27.88 8.53
C SER A 118 -8.81 28.74 7.99
N ASP A 119 -8.42 29.70 7.15
CA ASP A 119 -9.30 30.65 6.50
C ASP A 119 -9.79 30.24 5.11
N GLY A 120 -9.41 29.03 4.71
CA GLY A 120 -9.79 28.34 3.49
C GLY A 120 -9.03 27.01 3.38
N LEU A 121 -9.04 26.42 2.18
CA LEU A 121 -8.19 25.27 1.85
C LEU A 121 -6.84 25.77 1.32
N PRO A 122 -5.71 25.18 1.75
CA PRO A 122 -4.42 25.41 1.12
C PRO A 122 -4.40 24.80 -0.29
N VAL A 123 -3.42 25.18 -1.10
CA VAL A 123 -3.20 24.52 -2.38
C VAL A 123 -2.60 23.14 -2.13
N ILE A 124 -3.42 22.09 -2.28
CA ILE A 124 -2.97 20.70 -2.19
C ILE A 124 -2.54 20.24 -3.58
N LYS A 125 -1.21 20.13 -3.79
CA LYS A 125 -0.65 19.65 -5.06
C LYS A 125 -1.14 18.23 -5.37
N ASP A 126 -1.45 17.96 -6.65
CA ASP A 126 -1.92 16.65 -7.14
C ASP A 126 -3.18 16.15 -6.39
N TRP A 127 -4.11 17.06 -6.10
CA TRP A 127 -5.43 16.78 -5.54
C TRP A 127 -6.49 17.39 -6.45
N ASP A 128 -7.54 16.65 -6.81
CA ASP A 128 -8.64 17.21 -7.61
C ASP A 128 -9.43 18.20 -6.73
N PRO A 129 -9.58 19.48 -7.12
CA PRO A 129 -10.38 20.44 -6.37
C PRO A 129 -11.86 20.04 -6.18
N LYS A 130 -12.36 19.08 -6.97
CA LYS A 130 -13.71 18.52 -6.82
C LYS A 130 -13.80 17.47 -5.71
N ASP A 131 -12.67 16.87 -5.34
CA ASP A 131 -12.63 15.84 -4.31
C ASP A 131 -12.64 16.47 -2.92
N ILE A 132 -13.38 15.84 -2.01
CA ILE A 132 -13.44 16.23 -0.60
C ILE A 132 -12.03 16.18 -0.01
N PRO A 133 -11.51 17.25 0.62
CA PRO A 133 -10.18 17.25 1.22
C PRO A 133 -10.07 16.16 2.31
N PRO A 134 -8.85 15.80 2.74
CA PRO A 134 -8.63 14.76 3.75
C PRO A 134 -9.50 15.00 5.01
N PRO A 135 -10.50 14.14 5.29
CA PRO A 135 -11.55 14.46 6.25
C PRO A 135 -11.07 14.73 7.67
N TYR A 136 -9.98 14.08 8.10
CA TYR A 136 -9.43 14.36 9.43
C TYR A 136 -8.77 15.74 9.52
N HIS A 137 -7.92 16.08 8.56
CA HIS A 137 -7.26 17.39 8.52
C HIS A 137 -8.24 18.54 8.23
N PHE A 138 -9.29 18.25 7.45
CA PHE A 138 -10.36 19.17 7.08
C PHE A 138 -11.74 18.57 7.38
N PRO A 139 -12.16 18.52 8.66
CA PRO A 139 -13.48 17.97 9.04
C PRO A 139 -14.65 18.73 8.40
N ASN A 140 -14.43 20.01 8.11
CA ASN A 140 -15.30 20.81 7.27
C ASN A 140 -14.61 21.04 5.92
N PRO A 141 -15.22 20.61 4.79
CA PRO A 141 -14.67 20.82 3.44
C PRO A 141 -14.49 22.30 3.08
N GLU A 142 -15.24 23.20 3.73
CA GLU A 142 -15.11 24.65 3.58
C GLU A 142 -14.68 25.27 4.93
N PRO A 143 -13.37 25.36 5.22
CA PRO A 143 -12.85 25.90 6.47
C PRO A 143 -13.43 27.27 6.83
N ASN A 144 -13.95 27.39 8.05
CA ASN A 144 -14.72 28.56 8.52
C ASN A 144 -14.07 29.27 9.73
N GLY A 145 -12.81 28.95 10.03
CA GLY A 145 -12.09 29.46 11.20
C GLY A 145 -12.62 28.93 12.54
N TYR A 146 -11.99 29.38 13.61
CA TYR A 146 -12.22 28.89 14.97
C TYR A 146 -12.91 29.94 15.84
N THR A 147 -14.11 29.63 16.33
CA THR A 147 -14.93 30.59 17.08
C THR A 147 -14.86 30.34 18.58
N VAL A 148 -14.60 31.38 19.38
CA VAL A 148 -14.46 31.28 20.84
C VAL A 148 -15.27 32.30 21.63
N HIS A 149 -15.57 31.92 22.87
CA HIS A 149 -16.18 32.71 23.95
C HIS A 149 -16.07 31.92 25.27
N PRO A 150 -15.94 32.53 26.47
CA PRO A 150 -15.91 33.96 26.77
C PRO A 150 -14.59 34.67 26.42
N LEU A 151 -14.64 36.00 26.36
CA LEU A 151 -13.44 36.85 26.22
C LEU A 151 -12.75 37.06 27.59
N ASN A 152 -11.64 37.79 27.59
CA ASN A 152 -10.74 38.09 28.70
C ASN A 152 -9.93 36.89 29.20
N GLN A 153 -9.54 36.03 28.27
CA GLN A 153 -8.73 34.85 28.56
C GLN A 153 -7.88 34.47 27.35
N ARG A 154 -6.91 33.59 27.60
CA ARG A 154 -6.09 32.96 26.58
C ARG A 154 -6.68 31.62 26.17
N TYR A 155 -6.71 31.38 24.87
CA TYR A 155 -6.97 30.10 24.25
C TYR A 155 -5.67 29.51 23.70
N VAL A 156 -5.27 28.34 24.17
CA VAL A 156 -4.13 27.58 23.63
C VAL A 156 -4.68 26.57 22.64
N LEU A 157 -4.34 26.74 21.37
CA LEU A 157 -4.71 25.84 20.28
C LEU A 157 -3.51 24.95 19.96
N GLU A 158 -3.62 23.66 20.32
CA GLU A 158 -2.68 22.64 19.88
C GLU A 158 -3.08 22.16 18.49
N VAL A 159 -2.24 22.44 17.50
CA VAL A 159 -2.53 22.18 16.09
C VAL A 159 -1.93 20.85 15.66
N CYS A 160 -2.77 19.97 15.12
CA CYS A 160 -2.37 18.71 14.52
C CYS A 160 -1.49 18.94 13.27
N PRO A 161 -0.31 18.30 13.16
CA PRO A 161 0.53 18.32 11.97
C PRO A 161 -0.19 17.87 10.70
N PHE A 162 0.19 18.47 9.57
CA PHE A 162 -0.39 18.11 8.27
C PHE A 162 0.44 17.01 7.62
N ARG A 163 0.04 15.75 7.84
CA ARG A 163 0.88 14.58 7.52
C ARG A 163 0.06 13.45 6.92
N ALA A 164 0.74 12.48 6.33
CA ALA A 164 0.10 11.30 5.75
C ALA A 164 0.93 10.05 6.04
N TRP A 165 0.30 8.89 5.95
CA TRP A 165 0.97 7.61 6.03
C TRP A 165 1.56 7.20 4.69
N VAL A 166 2.71 6.54 4.74
CA VAL A 166 3.29 5.80 3.62
C VAL A 166 3.75 4.42 4.09
N LEU A 167 3.75 3.44 3.19
CA LEU A 167 4.20 2.08 3.52
C LEU A 167 5.70 2.09 3.83
N LEU A 168 6.10 1.43 4.93
CA LEU A 168 7.51 1.14 5.16
C LEU A 168 7.94 0.02 4.20
N LEU A 169 8.86 0.34 3.29
CA LEU A 169 9.39 -0.60 2.31
C LEU A 169 10.91 -0.45 2.20
N HIS A 170 11.62 -1.56 2.30
CA HIS A 170 13.08 -1.63 2.22
C HIS A 170 13.51 -1.99 0.79
N HIS A 171 14.04 -1.03 0.04
CA HIS A 171 14.64 -1.30 -1.28
C HIS A 171 16.06 -1.83 -1.10
N GLN A 172 16.17 -3.15 -0.92
CA GLN A 172 17.40 -3.85 -0.60
C GLN A 172 17.39 -5.26 -1.20
N LYS A 173 18.55 -5.91 -1.32
CA LYS A 173 18.65 -7.28 -1.86
C LYS A 173 18.31 -8.34 -0.83
N GLU A 174 18.44 -8.00 0.44
CA GLU A 174 18.18 -8.88 1.59
C GLU A 174 16.70 -9.01 1.92
N TYR A 175 16.37 -10.16 2.46
CA TYR A 175 15.02 -10.44 2.92
C TYR A 175 14.56 -9.44 3.98
N SER A 176 13.44 -8.78 3.70
CA SER A 176 12.72 -7.92 4.63
C SER A 176 11.37 -8.54 4.98
N ILE A 177 11.14 -8.83 6.26
CA ILE A 177 9.83 -9.29 6.75
C ILE A 177 8.77 -8.19 6.63
N VAL A 178 9.17 -6.92 6.74
CA VAL A 178 8.30 -5.76 6.54
C VAL A 178 7.81 -5.70 5.09
N ASN A 179 8.71 -5.92 4.13
CA ASN A 179 8.34 -6.02 2.72
C ASN A 179 7.41 -7.20 2.48
N ALA A 180 7.72 -8.36 3.06
CA ALA A 180 6.88 -9.55 2.93
C ALA A 180 5.47 -9.34 3.46
N TYR A 181 5.32 -8.59 4.56
CA TYR A 181 4.02 -8.29 5.12
C TYR A 181 3.27 -7.24 4.29
N ASN A 182 3.86 -6.07 4.04
CA ASN A 182 3.21 -4.99 3.33
C ASN A 182 2.87 -5.34 1.88
N GLN A 183 3.77 -6.01 1.15
CA GLN A 183 3.49 -6.45 -0.22
C GLN A 183 2.49 -7.61 -0.27
N CYS A 184 2.35 -8.40 0.80
CA CYS A 184 1.27 -9.39 0.91
C CYS A 184 -0.07 -8.68 0.97
N LEU A 185 -0.20 -7.68 1.85
CA LEU A 185 -1.41 -6.86 1.93
C LEU A 185 -1.72 -6.18 0.60
N MET A 186 -0.72 -5.64 -0.10
CA MET A 186 -0.94 -5.04 -1.43
C MET A 186 -1.36 -6.08 -2.48
N SER A 187 -0.88 -7.33 -2.39
CA SER A 187 -1.34 -8.41 -3.27
C SER A 187 -2.80 -8.82 -3.01
N VAL A 188 -3.27 -8.72 -1.75
CA VAL A 188 -4.67 -8.92 -1.37
C VAL A 188 -5.53 -7.73 -1.84
N LEU A 189 -5.05 -6.50 -1.64
CA LEU A 189 -5.76 -5.29 -2.03
C LEU A 189 -6.11 -5.26 -3.53
N ALA A 190 -5.30 -5.90 -4.37
CA ALA A 190 -5.52 -5.99 -5.81
C ALA A 190 -6.81 -6.73 -6.21
N TYR A 191 -7.45 -7.46 -5.28
CA TYR A 191 -8.70 -8.17 -5.54
C TYR A 191 -9.96 -7.30 -5.39
N THR A 192 -9.86 -6.07 -4.86
CA THR A 192 -11.00 -5.17 -4.72
C THR A 192 -10.83 -3.91 -5.55
N ASP A 193 -11.55 -3.89 -6.67
CA ASP A 193 -11.87 -2.65 -7.36
C ASP A 193 -12.97 -1.90 -6.61
N GLY A 194 -12.94 -0.57 -6.69
CA GLY A 194 -13.97 0.28 -6.14
C GLY A 194 -13.57 1.74 -6.08
N ASP A 195 -14.60 2.58 -6.02
CA ASP A 195 -14.48 3.99 -5.69
C ASP A 195 -13.82 4.21 -4.31
N VAL A 196 -13.36 5.45 -4.07
CA VAL A 196 -12.81 5.95 -2.81
C VAL A 196 -13.75 5.76 -1.61
N ASN A 197 -15.05 5.58 -1.84
CA ASN A 197 -16.05 5.33 -0.80
C ASN A 197 -16.26 3.83 -0.48
N VAL A 198 -15.70 2.93 -1.28
CA VAL A 198 -15.80 1.48 -1.04
C VAL A 198 -14.72 1.06 -0.06
N VAL A 199 -15.11 0.85 1.19
CA VAL A 199 -14.19 0.47 2.28
C VAL A 199 -13.41 -0.80 1.90
N GLY A 200 -12.08 -0.69 1.93
CA GLY A 200 -11.17 -1.79 1.56
C GLY A 200 -10.74 -1.81 0.09
N SER A 201 -11.29 -0.95 -0.77
CA SER A 201 -10.81 -0.79 -2.15
C SER A 201 -9.44 -0.13 -2.22
N VAL A 202 -8.76 -0.26 -3.36
CA VAL A 202 -7.47 0.43 -3.63
C VAL A 202 -7.59 1.94 -3.42
N LYS A 203 -8.61 2.58 -4.01
CA LYS A 203 -8.80 4.04 -3.88
C LYS A 203 -9.14 4.44 -2.45
N HIS A 204 -9.97 3.68 -1.75
CA HIS A 204 -10.26 3.95 -0.34
C HIS A 204 -9.01 3.82 0.53
N PHE A 205 -8.20 2.78 0.31
CA PHE A 205 -6.96 2.57 1.05
C PHE A 205 -6.01 3.76 0.92
N PHE A 206 -5.64 4.15 -0.30
CA PHE A 206 -4.65 5.23 -0.48
C PHE A 206 -5.23 6.64 -0.30
N ASN A 207 -6.48 6.90 -0.71
CA ASN A 207 -7.04 8.25 -0.72
C ASN A 207 -7.94 8.57 0.49
N ARG A 208 -8.23 7.59 1.37
CA ARG A 208 -8.89 7.81 2.67
C ARG A 208 -8.03 7.38 3.85
N GLN A 209 -7.64 6.10 3.90
CA GLN A 209 -6.95 5.56 5.08
C GLN A 209 -5.52 6.09 5.21
N MET A 210 -4.77 6.18 4.11
CA MET A 210 -3.37 6.65 4.14
C MET A 210 -3.25 8.17 4.36
N VAL A 211 -4.33 8.94 4.23
CA VAL A 211 -4.35 10.40 4.47
C VAL A 211 -5.04 10.78 5.78
N ASP A 212 -5.49 9.78 6.54
CA ASP A 212 -6.11 9.94 7.85
C ASP A 212 -5.13 9.58 8.96
N VAL A 213 -4.57 10.59 9.62
CA VAL A 213 -3.60 10.41 10.72
C VAL A 213 -4.27 10.23 12.09
N SER A 214 -5.61 10.18 12.14
CA SER A 214 -6.36 9.88 13.37
C SER A 214 -6.21 8.42 13.80
N THR A 215 -5.98 7.54 12.83
CA THR A 215 -5.91 6.10 13.00
C THR A 215 -4.89 5.52 12.03
N PHE A 216 -4.37 4.33 12.33
CA PHE A 216 -3.63 3.58 11.33
C PHE A 216 -4.57 3.02 10.25
N PRO A 217 -4.09 2.78 9.03
CA PRO A 217 -4.84 2.03 8.03
C PRO A 217 -5.22 0.66 8.61
N TYR A 218 -6.45 0.23 8.35
CA TYR A 218 -7.04 -0.89 9.09
C TYR A 218 -7.74 -1.91 8.19
N LYS A 219 -8.10 -1.54 6.96
CA LYS A 219 -8.85 -2.39 6.04
C LYS A 219 -8.14 -2.53 4.69
N VAL A 220 -7.91 -3.77 4.30
CA VAL A 220 -7.33 -4.17 3.01
C VAL A 220 -8.25 -5.22 2.42
N GLU A 221 -9.00 -4.90 1.36
CA GLU A 221 -10.10 -5.75 0.88
C GLU A 221 -11.11 -6.04 2.02
N GLU A 222 -11.34 -7.31 2.37
CA GLU A 222 -12.15 -7.75 3.50
C GLU A 222 -11.31 -7.97 4.77
N LEU A 223 -9.98 -8.00 4.63
CA LEU A 223 -9.06 -8.24 5.73
C LEU A 223 -8.90 -7.00 6.63
N SER A 224 -9.15 -7.19 7.92
CA SER A 224 -8.79 -6.20 8.95
C SER A 224 -7.32 -6.40 9.34
N ALA A 225 -6.43 -5.69 8.66
CA ALA A 225 -4.99 -5.76 8.90
C ALA A 225 -4.37 -4.36 8.81
N THR A 226 -3.45 -4.08 9.72
CA THR A 226 -2.74 -2.81 9.78
C THR A 226 -1.35 -2.97 9.14
N PRO A 227 -1.08 -2.32 7.99
CA PRO A 227 0.24 -2.33 7.37
C PRO A 227 1.28 -1.65 8.27
N VAL A 228 2.54 -1.98 8.07
CA VAL A 228 3.64 -1.26 8.71
C VAL A 228 3.87 0.04 7.95
N VAL A 229 3.58 1.17 8.59
CA VAL A 229 3.64 2.51 8.00
C VAL A 229 4.51 3.44 8.82
N TYR A 230 4.91 4.54 8.20
CA TYR A 230 5.49 5.70 8.87
C TYR A 230 4.86 6.97 8.29
N ASP A 231 4.90 8.06 9.06
CA ASP A 231 4.34 9.33 8.64
C ASP A 231 5.35 10.17 7.85
N VAL A 232 4.83 10.92 6.88
CA VAL A 232 5.57 11.88 6.05
C VAL A 232 4.83 13.21 6.01
N PRO A 233 5.51 14.32 5.65
CA PRO A 233 4.82 15.55 5.23
C PRO A 233 3.68 15.24 4.26
N PHE A 234 2.56 15.95 4.33
CA PHE A 234 1.39 15.62 3.50
C PHE A 234 1.69 15.66 1.99
N SER A 235 2.61 16.51 1.55
CA SER A 235 3.16 16.52 0.18
C SER A 235 3.90 15.24 -0.24
N GLY A 236 4.36 14.43 0.72
CA GLY A 236 5.05 13.15 0.50
C GLY A 236 4.14 11.93 0.31
N ARG A 237 2.81 12.11 0.43
CA ARG A 237 1.79 11.05 0.31
C ARG A 237 1.78 10.36 -1.06
N TYR A 238 0.95 9.33 -1.19
CA TYR A 238 0.59 8.77 -2.50
C TYR A 238 -0.26 9.77 -3.31
N THR A 239 0.22 10.11 -4.51
CA THR A 239 -0.40 11.12 -5.40
C THR A 239 -0.91 10.54 -6.70
N ARG A 240 -0.42 9.35 -7.09
CA ARG A 240 -0.91 8.61 -8.25
C ARG A 240 -1.36 7.24 -7.76
N VAL A 241 -2.63 6.91 -7.97
CA VAL A 241 -3.26 5.68 -7.51
C VAL A 241 -4.24 5.24 -8.57
N GLU A 242 -3.84 4.27 -9.38
CA GLU A 242 -4.63 3.81 -10.51
C GLU A 242 -4.92 2.32 -10.39
N PHE A 243 -6.18 1.96 -10.64
CA PHE A 243 -6.64 0.60 -10.77
C PHE A 243 -6.96 0.32 -12.24
N ILE A 244 -6.34 -0.71 -12.79
CA ILE A 244 -6.43 -1.06 -14.21
C ILE A 244 -7.20 -2.36 -14.32
N ASP A 245 -8.27 -2.32 -15.11
CA ASP A 245 -9.08 -3.49 -15.43
C ASP A 245 -9.23 -3.67 -16.94
N SER A 246 -8.74 -4.80 -17.45
CA SER A 246 -8.88 -5.17 -18.86
C SER A 246 -10.33 -5.43 -19.30
N LEU A 247 -11.24 -5.76 -18.38
CA LEU A 247 -12.67 -5.92 -18.67
C LEU A 247 -13.39 -4.58 -18.83
N ALA A 248 -12.94 -3.54 -18.14
CA ALA A 248 -13.54 -2.20 -18.17
C ALA A 248 -13.09 -1.37 -19.39
N GLY A 249 -12.00 -1.75 -20.05
CA GLY A 249 -11.44 -1.04 -21.20
C GLY A 249 -12.17 -1.28 -22.53
N ASN A 250 -11.85 -0.45 -23.54
CA ASN A 250 -12.44 -0.49 -24.88
C ASN A 250 -12.30 -1.86 -25.60
N ASN A 251 -11.38 -2.72 -25.17
CA ASN A 251 -11.03 -3.97 -25.84
C ASN A 251 -11.55 -5.26 -25.16
N LYS A 252 -12.41 -5.18 -24.12
CA LYS A 252 -13.17 -6.31 -23.50
C LYS A 252 -12.60 -7.73 -23.72
N GLN A 253 -11.32 -7.93 -23.42
CA GLN A 253 -10.62 -9.20 -23.64
C GLN A 253 -9.75 -9.49 -22.42
N GLY A 254 -9.99 -10.63 -21.76
CA GLY A 254 -9.27 -11.09 -20.58
C GLY A 254 -9.84 -10.57 -19.26
N ASP A 255 -9.44 -11.20 -18.15
CA ASP A 255 -9.72 -10.83 -16.75
C ASP A 255 -8.40 -10.55 -16.02
N THR A 256 -7.60 -9.64 -16.59
CA THR A 256 -6.32 -9.20 -16.01
C THR A 256 -6.50 -7.84 -15.35
N GLN A 257 -6.05 -7.75 -14.10
CA GLN A 257 -6.14 -6.55 -13.31
C GLN A 257 -4.84 -6.28 -12.55
N LEU A 258 -4.52 -5.00 -12.39
CA LEU A 258 -3.44 -4.54 -11.52
C LEU A 258 -3.81 -3.18 -10.94
N PHE A 259 -3.14 -2.80 -9.85
CA PHE A 259 -3.07 -1.40 -9.48
C PHE A 259 -1.62 -0.96 -9.32
N TYR A 260 -1.41 0.36 -9.43
CA TYR A 260 -0.16 0.96 -8.99
C TYR A 260 -0.41 2.22 -8.19
N ALA A 261 0.45 2.45 -7.20
CA ALA A 261 0.42 3.61 -6.33
C ALA A 261 1.82 4.21 -6.20
N ALA A 262 1.95 5.53 -6.38
CA ALA A 262 3.22 6.24 -6.30
C ALA A 262 3.20 7.35 -5.25
N SER A 263 4.15 7.29 -4.33
CA SER A 263 4.48 8.36 -3.38
C SER A 263 5.59 9.26 -3.95
N GLN A 264 6.12 10.15 -3.12
CA GLN A 264 7.29 10.93 -3.50
C GLN A 264 8.49 10.03 -3.87
N ASN A 265 8.71 8.93 -3.16
CA ASN A 265 9.94 8.13 -3.27
C ASN A 265 9.73 6.73 -3.87
N ASP A 266 8.53 6.17 -3.72
CA ASP A 266 8.27 4.76 -3.98
C ASP A 266 7.14 4.61 -5.00
N VAL A 267 7.22 3.55 -5.82
CA VAL A 267 6.11 3.07 -6.64
C VAL A 267 5.86 1.61 -6.29
N VAL A 268 4.61 1.29 -5.99
CA VAL A 268 4.14 -0.06 -5.71
C VAL A 268 3.24 -0.49 -6.85
N VAL A 269 3.51 -1.65 -7.45
CA VAL A 269 2.69 -2.26 -8.49
C VAL A 269 2.23 -3.62 -8.00
N SER A 270 0.92 -3.84 -7.98
CA SER A 270 0.34 -5.09 -7.51
C SER A 270 -0.56 -5.70 -8.57
N TRP A 271 -0.27 -6.96 -8.92
CA TRP A 271 -1.05 -7.71 -9.89
C TRP A 271 -2.04 -8.65 -9.19
N ARG A 272 -3.29 -8.62 -9.63
CA ARG A 272 -4.32 -9.53 -9.15
C ARG A 272 -4.13 -10.92 -9.77
N GLY A 273 -4.41 -11.98 -9.01
CA GLY A 273 -4.57 -13.32 -9.56
C GLY A 273 -6.02 -13.64 -9.93
N THR A 274 -6.27 -14.81 -10.52
CA THR A 274 -7.64 -15.25 -10.82
C THR A 274 -8.38 -15.65 -9.54
N ALA A 275 -9.66 -15.29 -9.41
CA ALA A 275 -10.50 -15.65 -8.26
C ALA A 275 -10.81 -17.15 -8.17
N SER A 276 -10.74 -17.87 -9.30
CA SER A 276 -10.95 -19.32 -9.39
C SER A 276 -9.71 -20.02 -9.92
N TRP A 277 -8.90 -20.57 -9.01
CA TRP A 277 -7.67 -21.28 -9.35
C TRP A 277 -7.93 -22.59 -10.12
N ARG A 278 -9.13 -23.17 -10.02
CA ARG A 278 -9.52 -24.39 -10.75
C ARG A 278 -9.73 -24.11 -12.23
N ASP A 279 -10.42 -23.02 -12.54
CA ASP A 279 -10.64 -22.59 -13.92
C ASP A 279 -9.31 -22.21 -14.58
N ALA A 280 -8.41 -21.55 -13.83
CA ALA A 280 -7.07 -21.21 -14.29
C ALA A 280 -6.18 -22.43 -14.58
N LEU A 281 -6.43 -23.59 -13.94
CA LEU A 281 -5.68 -24.83 -14.17
C LEU A 281 -6.29 -25.66 -15.32
N THR A 282 -7.61 -25.61 -15.50
CA THR A 282 -8.34 -26.34 -16.54
C THR A 282 -8.31 -25.66 -17.90
N ASP A 283 -8.17 -24.33 -17.95
CA ASP A 283 -8.17 -23.54 -19.19
C ASP A 283 -6.77 -23.45 -19.84
N THR A 284 -5.71 -23.82 -19.12
CA THR A 284 -4.33 -23.69 -19.58
C THR A 284 -3.82 -24.90 -20.35
N THR A 285 -3.70 -24.75 -21.66
CA THR A 285 -2.62 -25.43 -22.38
C THR A 285 -1.30 -24.89 -21.82
N PHE A 286 -0.48 -25.72 -21.14
CA PHE A 286 0.82 -25.35 -20.55
C PHE A 286 1.91 -24.99 -21.59
N GLN A 287 1.48 -24.44 -22.72
CA GLN A 287 2.24 -24.21 -23.92
C GLN A 287 3.33 -23.16 -23.65
N PRO A 288 4.62 -23.54 -23.78
CA PRO A 288 5.71 -22.59 -23.67
C PRO A 288 5.89 -21.81 -24.99
N LEU A 289 6.04 -20.49 -24.92
CA LEU A 289 6.36 -19.60 -26.03
C LEU A 289 7.81 -19.14 -25.94
N LYS A 290 8.56 -19.22 -27.05
CA LYS A 290 9.93 -18.71 -27.12
C LYS A 290 9.95 -17.19 -26.98
N LEU A 291 10.85 -16.69 -26.13
CA LEU A 291 11.01 -15.26 -25.84
C LEU A 291 12.04 -14.54 -26.71
N SER A 292 12.96 -15.28 -27.35
CA SER A 292 14.02 -14.72 -28.19
C SER A 292 13.48 -14.04 -29.44
N CYS A 293 14.23 -13.09 -30.01
CA CYS A 293 13.89 -12.39 -31.25
C CYS A 293 14.54 -13.01 -32.50
N ASP A 294 15.28 -14.11 -32.33
CA ASP A 294 16.08 -14.73 -33.39
C ASP A 294 15.30 -15.65 -34.33
N ASP A 295 14.01 -15.89 -34.04
CA ASP A 295 13.14 -16.82 -34.77
C ASP A 295 11.85 -16.07 -35.17
N GLU A 296 11.48 -16.08 -36.46
CA GLU A 296 10.30 -15.36 -36.97
C GLU A 296 8.98 -15.82 -36.33
N LYS A 297 8.96 -17.01 -35.71
CA LYS A 297 7.80 -17.55 -34.97
C LYS A 297 7.86 -17.30 -33.47
N ALA A 298 8.95 -16.72 -32.97
CA ALA A 298 9.08 -16.37 -31.57
C ALA A 298 8.36 -15.07 -31.28
N LEU A 299 7.98 -14.92 -30.02
CA LEU A 299 7.15 -13.80 -29.60
C LEU A 299 7.95 -12.49 -29.50
N CYS A 300 9.28 -12.58 -29.36
CA CYS A 300 10.20 -11.46 -29.15
C CYS A 300 9.74 -10.53 -28.02
N SER A 301 10.10 -10.89 -26.79
CA SER A 301 9.67 -10.09 -25.63
C SER A 301 10.36 -8.74 -25.50
N GLU A 302 11.42 -8.48 -26.27
CA GLU A 302 12.32 -7.31 -26.19
C GLU A 302 13.15 -7.20 -24.89
N PHE A 303 12.70 -7.79 -23.77
CA PHE A 303 13.37 -7.68 -22.46
C PHE A 303 13.84 -9.02 -21.84
N ILE A 304 13.42 -10.16 -22.39
CA ILE A 304 13.99 -11.50 -22.09
C ILE A 304 14.46 -12.12 -23.40
N HIS A 305 15.75 -12.47 -23.48
CA HIS A 305 16.35 -12.92 -24.74
C HIS A 305 16.49 -14.44 -24.82
N ASN A 306 16.49 -15.15 -23.69
CA ASN A 306 16.68 -16.60 -23.64
C ASN A 306 15.50 -17.32 -22.99
N GLY A 307 15.26 -18.57 -23.42
CA GLY A 307 14.23 -19.43 -22.83
C GLY A 307 12.80 -19.16 -23.33
N LYS A 308 11.82 -19.57 -22.53
CA LYS A 308 10.40 -19.58 -22.86
C LYS A 308 9.54 -19.11 -21.68
N VAL A 309 8.35 -18.62 -22.00
CA VAL A 309 7.30 -18.20 -21.05
C VAL A 309 6.03 -19.01 -21.26
N HIS A 310 5.26 -19.20 -20.19
CA HIS A 310 3.93 -19.76 -20.31
C HIS A 310 2.98 -18.84 -21.11
N LYS A 311 2.36 -19.36 -22.19
CA LYS A 311 1.50 -18.61 -23.11
C LYS A 311 0.45 -17.76 -22.41
N GLY A 312 -0.36 -18.35 -21.53
CA GLY A 312 -1.44 -17.64 -20.86
C GLY A 312 -0.97 -16.48 -19.97
N PHE A 313 0.20 -16.61 -19.33
CA PHE A 313 0.75 -15.53 -18.50
C PHE A 313 1.29 -14.40 -19.38
N TRP A 314 1.90 -14.73 -20.51
CA TRP A 314 2.34 -13.74 -21.46
C TRP A 314 1.19 -12.96 -22.08
N GLU A 315 0.13 -13.66 -22.52
CA GLU A 315 -1.06 -13.04 -23.09
C GLU A 315 -1.74 -12.11 -22.08
N ALA A 316 -1.96 -12.58 -20.85
CA ALA A 316 -2.51 -11.77 -19.75
C ALA A 316 -1.66 -10.51 -19.47
N PHE A 317 -0.34 -10.66 -19.35
CA PHE A 317 0.58 -9.55 -19.15
C PHE A 317 0.53 -8.54 -20.30
N SER A 318 0.53 -9.02 -21.54
CA SER A 318 0.55 -8.19 -22.76
C SER A 318 -0.74 -7.41 -22.99
N LEU A 319 -1.87 -7.85 -22.43
CA LEU A 319 -3.13 -7.11 -22.52
C LEU A 319 -3.00 -5.73 -21.86
N VAL A 320 -2.39 -5.66 -20.68
CA VAL A 320 -2.24 -4.39 -19.94
C VAL A 320 -1.34 -3.40 -20.68
N GLY A 321 -0.31 -3.88 -21.38
CA GLY A 321 0.56 -3.03 -22.20
C GLY A 321 -0.14 -2.31 -23.35
N LYS A 322 -1.39 -2.68 -23.67
CA LYS A 322 -2.24 -2.04 -24.68
C LYS A 322 -3.33 -1.15 -24.08
N LEU A 323 -3.45 -1.12 -22.74
CA LEU A 323 -4.44 -0.31 -22.05
C LEU A 323 -3.90 1.09 -21.79
N THR A 324 -4.82 2.05 -21.77
CA THR A 324 -4.56 3.43 -21.35
C THR A 324 -4.98 3.61 -19.90
N VAL A 325 -4.41 4.62 -19.27
CA VAL A 325 -4.67 4.95 -17.87
C VAL A 325 -6.12 5.48 -17.74
N PRO A 326 -6.89 5.05 -16.74
CA PRO A 326 -8.23 5.57 -16.52
C PRO A 326 -8.23 7.10 -16.41
N GLY A 327 -9.00 7.77 -17.27
CA GLY A 327 -9.07 9.23 -17.29
C GLY A 327 -8.02 9.95 -18.13
N ASP A 328 -7.03 9.24 -18.71
CA ASP A 328 -6.08 9.80 -19.68
C ASP A 328 -5.80 8.83 -20.83
N GLU A 329 -6.51 9.02 -21.94
CA GLU A 329 -6.41 8.17 -23.14
C GLU A 329 -5.06 8.27 -23.87
N ASN A 330 -4.22 9.26 -23.55
CA ASN A 330 -2.93 9.45 -24.22
C ASN A 330 -1.79 8.71 -23.52
N ILE A 331 -2.03 8.17 -22.32
CA ILE A 331 -0.99 7.53 -21.50
C ILE A 331 -1.23 6.03 -21.46
N ILE A 332 -0.27 5.27 -21.99
CA ILE A 332 -0.25 3.81 -21.89
C ILE A 332 0.21 3.41 -20.48
N VAL A 333 -0.48 2.47 -19.85
CA VAL A 333 -0.22 2.04 -18.46
C VAL A 333 1.24 1.68 -18.22
N PHE A 334 1.84 0.85 -19.08
CA PHE A 334 3.24 0.46 -18.92
C PHE A 334 4.23 1.62 -19.10
N ASN A 335 3.92 2.60 -19.93
CA ASN A 335 4.78 3.78 -20.10
C ASN A 335 4.76 4.65 -18.84
N GLU A 336 3.59 4.83 -18.21
CA GLU A 336 3.51 5.57 -16.94
C GLU A 336 4.29 4.86 -15.83
N ILE A 337 4.08 3.55 -15.67
CA ILE A 337 4.77 2.78 -14.64
C ILE A 337 6.30 2.82 -14.87
N LEU A 338 6.74 2.72 -16.13
CA LEU A 338 8.15 2.88 -16.50
C LEU A 338 8.68 4.27 -16.11
N ASP A 339 7.94 5.34 -16.40
CA ASP A 339 8.34 6.70 -16.05
C ASP A 339 8.37 6.95 -14.54
N LEU A 340 7.49 6.29 -13.78
CA LEU A 340 7.57 6.27 -12.32
C LEU A 340 8.81 5.51 -11.84
N ALA A 341 9.06 4.31 -12.38
CA ALA A 341 10.20 3.46 -12.02
C ALA A 341 11.57 4.10 -12.31
N LYS A 342 11.68 4.96 -13.33
CA LYS A 342 12.92 5.72 -13.62
C LYS A 342 13.34 6.65 -12.48
N ARG A 343 12.41 7.08 -11.62
CA ARG A 343 12.62 8.14 -10.61
C ARG A 343 12.37 7.67 -9.18
N LYS A 344 11.79 6.47 -9.01
CA LYS A 344 11.29 5.97 -7.72
C LYS A 344 11.76 4.55 -7.48
N LYS A 345 11.83 4.16 -6.22
CA LYS A 345 12.09 2.78 -5.83
C LYS A 345 10.90 1.92 -6.23
N LEU A 346 11.17 0.84 -6.96
CA LEU A 346 10.16 -0.01 -7.57
C LEU A 346 9.91 -1.26 -6.73
N PHE A 347 8.68 -1.41 -6.26
CA PHE A 347 8.19 -2.59 -5.54
C PHE A 347 7.08 -3.24 -6.36
N ILE A 348 7.19 -4.54 -6.59
CA ILE A 348 6.21 -5.28 -7.37
C ILE A 348 5.75 -6.49 -6.57
N CYS A 349 4.44 -6.73 -6.53
CA CYS A 349 3.89 -7.88 -5.83
C CYS A 349 2.72 -8.52 -6.57
N GLY A 350 2.40 -9.75 -6.17
CA GLY A 350 1.26 -10.47 -6.72
C GLY A 350 1.04 -11.81 -6.04
N HIS A 351 -0.23 -12.20 -5.94
CA HIS A 351 -0.66 -13.47 -5.40
C HIS A 351 -1.18 -14.39 -6.52
N SER A 352 -0.93 -15.70 -6.40
CA SER A 352 -1.36 -16.72 -7.37
C SER A 352 -0.88 -16.36 -8.78
N LEU A 353 -1.78 -16.36 -9.78
CA LEU A 353 -1.50 -15.91 -11.15
C LEU A 353 -0.91 -14.49 -11.22
N GLY A 354 -1.31 -13.59 -10.31
CA GLY A 354 -0.76 -12.24 -10.21
C GLY A 354 0.74 -12.24 -9.91
N GLY A 355 1.25 -13.24 -9.19
CA GLY A 355 2.69 -13.42 -8.96
C GLY A 355 3.47 -13.67 -10.26
N ALA A 356 2.88 -14.44 -11.20
CA ALA A 356 3.49 -14.71 -12.50
C ALA A 356 3.57 -13.45 -13.35
N LEU A 357 2.49 -12.65 -13.37
CA LEU A 357 2.45 -11.36 -14.07
C LEU A 357 3.40 -10.34 -13.45
N ALA A 358 3.49 -10.32 -12.12
CA ALA A 358 4.45 -9.51 -11.38
C ALA A 358 5.90 -9.85 -11.73
N LEU A 359 6.23 -11.13 -11.94
CA LEU A 359 7.55 -11.54 -12.42
C LEU A 359 7.84 -11.06 -13.84
N LEU A 360 6.88 -11.16 -14.76
CA LEU A 360 7.04 -10.65 -16.13
C LEU A 360 7.22 -9.12 -16.14
N HIS A 361 6.46 -8.40 -15.32
CA HIS A 361 6.61 -6.96 -15.18
C HIS A 361 7.96 -6.57 -14.57
N SER A 362 8.44 -7.36 -13.59
CA SER A 362 9.79 -7.18 -13.03
C SER A 362 10.87 -7.42 -14.08
N ALA A 363 10.68 -8.38 -14.99
CA ALA A 363 11.60 -8.60 -16.10
C ALA A 363 11.63 -7.43 -17.08
N GLN A 364 10.47 -6.85 -17.42
CA GLN A 364 10.37 -5.66 -18.26
C GLN A 364 11.08 -4.44 -17.64
N LEU A 365 11.01 -4.31 -16.32
CA LEU A 365 11.57 -3.18 -15.57
C LEU A 365 12.92 -3.50 -14.90
N LYS A 366 13.62 -4.57 -15.32
CA LYS A 366 14.84 -5.07 -14.65
C LYS A 366 15.94 -4.02 -14.47
N GLU A 367 16.09 -3.10 -15.43
CA GLU A 367 17.06 -1.99 -15.39
C GLU A 367 16.76 -0.96 -14.28
N HIS A 368 15.56 -1.00 -13.70
CA HIS A 368 15.12 -0.14 -12.60
C HIS A 368 15.11 -0.85 -11.24
N ASN A 369 15.80 -1.99 -11.13
CA ASN A 369 16.02 -2.73 -9.89
C ASN A 369 14.73 -3.03 -9.09
N PRO A 370 13.75 -3.77 -9.66
CA PRO A 370 12.52 -4.11 -8.95
C PRO A 370 12.80 -5.00 -7.73
N CYS A 371 12.10 -4.71 -6.63
CA CYS A 371 11.98 -5.59 -5.46
C CYS A 371 10.65 -6.35 -5.55
N LEU A 372 10.72 -7.62 -5.97
CA LEU A 372 9.55 -8.48 -6.19
C LEU A 372 9.26 -9.36 -4.97
N TYR A 373 8.01 -9.37 -4.53
CA TYR A 373 7.49 -10.30 -3.52
C TYR A 373 6.24 -10.99 -4.05
N SER A 374 6.31 -12.31 -4.25
CA SER A 374 5.18 -13.10 -4.77
C SER A 374 4.65 -14.08 -3.72
N TYR A 375 3.38 -14.46 -3.83
CA TYR A 375 2.70 -15.35 -2.89
C TYR A 375 1.93 -16.44 -3.64
N GLY A 376 2.19 -17.71 -3.40
CA GLY A 376 1.51 -18.82 -4.10
C GLY A 376 1.72 -18.80 -5.62
N MET A 377 2.85 -18.27 -6.10
CA MET A 377 3.12 -18.05 -7.52
C MET A 377 3.40 -19.38 -8.26
N PRO A 378 2.78 -19.64 -9.44
CA PRO A 378 3.12 -20.77 -10.30
C PRO A 378 4.46 -20.56 -11.05
N ARG A 379 5.06 -21.64 -11.56
CA ARG A 379 6.24 -21.52 -12.43
C ARG A 379 5.86 -20.78 -13.71
N THR A 380 6.64 -19.79 -14.10
CA THR A 380 6.26 -18.87 -15.20
C THR A 380 7.20 -18.99 -16.40
N LEU A 381 8.48 -19.25 -16.12
CA LEU A 381 9.58 -19.16 -17.08
C LEU A 381 10.37 -20.47 -17.09
N THR A 382 11.01 -20.76 -18.22
CA THR A 382 11.93 -21.89 -18.33
C THR A 382 13.34 -21.54 -17.84
N ARG A 383 14.17 -22.57 -17.66
CA ARG A 383 15.50 -22.47 -17.06
C ARG A 383 16.35 -21.31 -17.57
N SER A 384 16.50 -21.14 -18.88
CA SER A 384 17.39 -20.11 -19.43
C SER A 384 16.86 -18.70 -19.16
N ALA A 385 15.54 -18.50 -19.22
CA ALA A 385 14.90 -17.23 -18.84
C ALA A 385 15.07 -16.93 -17.35
N VAL A 386 14.91 -17.95 -16.47
CA VAL A 386 15.14 -17.79 -15.02
C VAL A 386 16.59 -17.41 -14.72
N GLN A 387 17.56 -17.98 -15.44
CA GLN A 387 18.98 -17.65 -15.26
C GLN A 387 19.30 -16.21 -15.70
N GLU A 388 18.73 -15.76 -16.81
CA GLU A 388 18.89 -14.39 -17.31
C GLU A 388 18.39 -13.35 -16.29
N LEU A 389 17.30 -13.66 -15.58
CA LEU A 389 16.66 -12.76 -14.62
C LEU A 389 17.22 -12.83 -13.19
N SER A 390 18.31 -13.58 -12.97
CA SER A 390 18.89 -13.83 -11.65
C SER A 390 19.30 -12.58 -10.84
N SER A 391 19.45 -11.42 -11.50
CA SER A 391 19.74 -10.14 -10.86
C SER A 391 18.54 -9.51 -10.15
N ILE A 392 17.31 -9.89 -10.50
CA ILE A 392 16.08 -9.37 -9.89
C ILE A 392 15.99 -9.82 -8.44
N THR A 393 15.75 -8.88 -7.54
CA THR A 393 15.51 -9.20 -6.13
C THR A 393 14.10 -9.77 -6.01
N HIS A 394 14.00 -11.08 -5.83
CA HIS A 394 12.71 -11.78 -5.73
C HIS A 394 12.67 -12.73 -4.54
N TYR A 395 11.69 -12.54 -3.66
CA TYR A 395 11.32 -13.50 -2.60
C TYR A 395 9.93 -14.09 -2.86
N ARG A 396 9.87 -15.41 -3.07
CA ARG A 396 8.63 -16.14 -3.35
C ARG A 396 8.15 -16.87 -2.10
N HIS A 397 6.92 -16.61 -1.70
CA HIS A 397 6.29 -17.20 -0.51
C HIS A 397 5.42 -18.39 -0.92
N VAL A 398 5.65 -19.53 -0.28
CA VAL A 398 4.92 -20.77 -0.55
C VAL A 398 4.39 -21.35 0.76
N ASN A 399 3.13 -21.79 0.71
CA ASN A 399 2.50 -22.53 1.79
C ASN A 399 2.54 -24.04 1.49
N GLU A 400 2.75 -24.87 2.50
CA GLU A 400 2.97 -26.32 2.33
C GLU A 400 1.85 -27.04 1.56
N ASP A 401 0.60 -26.70 1.86
CA ASP A 401 -0.58 -27.33 1.25
C ASP A 401 -1.07 -26.62 -0.03
N ASP A 402 -0.32 -25.65 -0.54
CA ASP A 402 -0.70 -24.90 -1.75
C ASP A 402 -0.23 -25.63 -3.03
N PRO A 403 -1.15 -26.10 -3.90
CA PRO A 403 -0.79 -26.78 -5.13
C PRO A 403 -0.32 -25.84 -6.24
N VAL A 404 -0.60 -24.53 -6.16
CA VAL A 404 -0.34 -23.58 -7.27
C VAL A 404 1.15 -23.46 -7.60
N PRO A 405 2.08 -23.36 -6.64
CA PRO A 405 3.52 -23.38 -6.93
C PRO A 405 4.02 -24.70 -7.53
N SER A 406 3.21 -25.77 -7.54
CA SER A 406 3.59 -27.04 -8.13
C SER A 406 3.37 -27.11 -9.64
N VAL A 407 2.75 -26.09 -10.25
CA VAL A 407 2.44 -26.03 -11.68
C VAL A 407 3.03 -24.79 -12.37
N PRO A 408 3.30 -24.84 -13.70
CA PRO A 408 3.49 -26.04 -14.52
C PRO A 408 4.59 -26.96 -13.96
N PHE A 409 4.57 -28.24 -14.30
CA PHE A 409 5.49 -29.25 -13.73
C PHE A 409 6.96 -28.95 -14.06
N GLU A 410 7.91 -29.43 -13.23
CA GLU A 410 9.36 -29.38 -13.50
C GLU A 410 9.76 -30.40 -14.58
N LYS A 411 9.15 -30.23 -15.75
CA LYS A 411 9.30 -31.09 -16.91
C LYS A 411 9.32 -30.21 -18.15
N ASP A 412 9.93 -30.73 -19.19
CA ASP A 412 9.83 -30.12 -20.50
C ASP A 412 8.42 -30.33 -21.06
N MET A 413 7.71 -29.23 -21.26
CA MET A 413 6.37 -29.22 -21.85
C MET A 413 6.39 -29.03 -23.37
N ASP A 414 7.57 -28.80 -23.98
CA ASP A 414 7.73 -28.65 -25.44
C ASP A 414 8.32 -29.91 -26.08
N ASN A 415 7.62 -31.03 -25.94
CA ASN A 415 8.03 -32.29 -26.55
C ASN A 415 6.88 -32.94 -27.35
N GLY A 416 7.24 -33.92 -28.18
CA GLY A 416 6.29 -34.59 -29.08
C GLY A 416 5.11 -35.26 -28.38
N PHE A 417 5.23 -35.61 -27.09
CA PHE A 417 4.12 -36.18 -26.31
C PHE A 417 3.04 -35.12 -26.01
N PHE A 418 3.44 -33.95 -25.51
CA PHE A 418 2.50 -32.85 -25.20
C PHE A 418 2.01 -32.11 -26.46
N ASN A 419 2.81 -32.07 -27.52
CA ASN A 419 2.44 -31.46 -28.80
C ASN A 419 1.43 -32.31 -29.60
N TYR A 420 1.35 -33.64 -29.39
CA TYR A 420 0.47 -34.54 -30.14
C TYR A 420 -0.80 -34.99 -29.38
N TRP A 421 -0.75 -35.05 -28.04
CA TRP A 421 -1.85 -35.58 -27.20
C TRP A 421 -2.44 -34.51 -26.26
N THR A 422 -2.75 -33.33 -26.78
CA THR A 422 -3.18 -32.13 -26.03
C THR A 422 -4.42 -32.27 -25.14
N PRO A 423 -5.28 -33.30 -25.21
CA PRO A 423 -6.24 -33.55 -24.13
C PRO A 423 -5.83 -34.70 -23.20
N ALA A 424 -5.34 -35.82 -23.77
CA ALA A 424 -5.09 -37.07 -23.04
C ALA A 424 -3.72 -37.15 -22.32
N GLY A 425 -2.72 -36.39 -22.76
CA GLY A 425 -1.41 -36.33 -22.11
C GLY A 425 -1.46 -35.61 -20.76
N TYR A 426 -2.46 -34.75 -20.55
CA TYR A 426 -2.67 -33.98 -19.33
C TYR A 426 -3.42 -34.80 -18.25
N ASP A 427 -4.47 -35.52 -18.63
CA ASP A 427 -5.16 -36.48 -17.74
C ASP A 427 -4.21 -37.58 -17.24
N TRP A 428 -3.23 -37.98 -18.05
CA TRP A 428 -2.22 -38.98 -17.69
C TRP A 428 -1.25 -38.52 -16.59
N GLU A 429 -0.91 -37.23 -16.50
CA GLU A 429 -0.05 -36.71 -15.41
C GLU A 429 -0.85 -36.52 -14.11
N ILE A 430 -2.14 -36.16 -14.19
CA ILE A 430 -3.06 -36.23 -13.04
C ILE A 430 -3.21 -37.68 -12.56
N MET A 431 -3.29 -38.66 -13.48
CA MET A 431 -3.45 -40.09 -13.14
C MET A 431 -2.16 -40.76 -12.60
N LYS A 432 -0.99 -40.15 -12.83
CA LYS A 432 0.30 -40.59 -12.26
C LYS A 432 0.46 -40.31 -10.76
N LEU A 433 -0.38 -39.46 -10.18
CA LEU A 433 -0.46 -39.32 -8.71
C LEU A 433 -0.89 -40.63 -8.02
N VAL A 434 -1.37 -41.63 -8.77
CA VAL A 434 -1.99 -42.85 -8.22
C VAL A 434 -1.25 -44.15 -8.57
N SER A 435 -0.21 -44.17 -9.42
CA SER A 435 0.45 -45.46 -9.76
C SER A 435 1.95 -45.39 -10.14
N PRO A 436 2.83 -46.11 -9.43
CA PRO A 436 4.27 -46.15 -9.72
C PRO A 436 4.58 -47.25 -10.75
N SER A 437 4.51 -46.94 -12.05
CA SER A 437 4.89 -47.91 -13.10
C SER A 437 6.31 -47.67 -13.67
N PRO A 438 7.11 -48.73 -13.90
CA PRO A 438 8.49 -48.66 -14.41
C PRO A 438 8.64 -48.07 -15.83
N ILE A 439 7.55 -47.96 -16.60
CA ILE A 439 7.54 -47.30 -17.92
C ILE A 439 7.88 -45.79 -17.80
N VAL A 440 7.63 -45.18 -16.64
CA VAL A 440 7.91 -43.76 -16.36
C VAL A 440 9.41 -43.42 -16.36
N LYS A 441 10.28 -44.39 -16.01
CA LYS A 441 11.74 -44.17 -16.00
C LYS A 441 12.34 -44.08 -17.40
N VAL A 442 11.78 -44.82 -18.36
CA VAL A 442 12.32 -44.93 -19.72
C VAL A 442 12.02 -43.66 -20.54
N ILE A 443 10.86 -43.03 -20.34
CA ILE A 443 10.49 -41.79 -21.04
C ILE A 443 11.27 -40.57 -20.48
N LYS A 444 11.58 -40.54 -19.18
CA LYS A 444 12.41 -39.49 -18.56
C LYS A 444 13.81 -39.37 -19.16
N GLN A 445 14.36 -40.45 -19.72
CA GLN A 445 15.67 -40.44 -20.39
C GLN A 445 15.61 -40.04 -21.87
N ALA A 446 14.44 -40.11 -22.50
CA ALA A 446 14.26 -39.83 -23.92
C ALA A 446 13.90 -38.36 -24.24
N THR A 447 13.51 -37.57 -23.23
CA THR A 447 13.19 -36.12 -23.35
C THR A 447 14.21 -35.25 -22.62
N ALA A 448 15.49 -35.37 -23.00
CA ALA A 448 16.54 -34.45 -22.57
C ALA A 448 16.41 -33.09 -23.29
N SER A 449 15.32 -32.35 -23.01
CA SER A 449 15.21 -30.95 -23.37
C SER A 449 15.79 -30.08 -22.25
N GLN A 450 16.49 -29.01 -22.62
CA GLN A 450 17.17 -28.10 -21.69
C GLN A 450 16.22 -27.06 -21.05
N GLU A 451 15.00 -26.88 -21.59
CA GLU A 451 14.06 -25.82 -21.19
C GLU A 451 12.90 -26.34 -20.34
N ILE A 452 13.19 -26.67 -19.08
CA ILE A 452 12.17 -27.02 -18.06
C ILE A 452 11.64 -25.75 -17.37
N TYR A 453 10.36 -25.73 -16.99
CA TYR A 453 9.81 -24.65 -16.15
C TYR A 453 10.45 -24.67 -14.76
N LEU A 454 10.92 -23.51 -14.31
CA LEU A 454 11.54 -23.34 -13.00
C LEU A 454 10.91 -22.16 -12.25
N HIS A 455 11.06 -22.18 -10.92
CA HIS A 455 10.76 -21.03 -10.09
C HIS A 455 11.89 -20.01 -10.17
N HIS A 456 11.54 -18.74 -10.36
CA HIS A 456 12.44 -17.62 -10.14
C HIS A 456 12.32 -17.14 -8.68
N GLY A 457 13.43 -16.66 -8.10
CA GLY A 457 13.44 -16.06 -6.77
C GLY A 457 13.72 -17.02 -5.61
N LYS A 458 14.06 -16.41 -4.49
CA LYS A 458 14.48 -17.05 -3.25
C LYS A 458 13.25 -17.46 -2.46
N VAL A 459 13.20 -18.70 -2.01
CA VAL A 459 11.99 -19.24 -1.39
C VAL A 459 11.85 -18.83 0.07
N VAL A 460 10.62 -18.59 0.49
CA VAL A 460 10.18 -18.45 1.88
C VAL A 460 9.05 -19.45 2.10
N HIS A 461 9.21 -20.36 3.06
CA HIS A 461 8.27 -21.46 3.29
C HIS A 461 7.46 -21.26 4.56
N PHE A 462 6.14 -21.41 4.44
CA PHE A 462 5.25 -21.67 5.57
C PHE A 462 5.06 -23.18 5.69
N LEU A 463 5.72 -23.78 6.68
CA LEU A 463 5.72 -25.23 6.90
C LEU A 463 4.92 -25.56 8.16
N LYS A 464 4.02 -26.55 8.10
CA LYS A 464 3.28 -27.09 9.22
C LYS A 464 4.06 -28.30 9.78
N ALA A 465 4.82 -28.08 10.85
CA ALA A 465 5.50 -29.14 11.55
C ALA A 465 4.59 -29.75 12.63
N SER A 466 4.26 -31.03 12.51
CA SER A 466 3.53 -31.78 13.54
C SER A 466 4.50 -32.64 14.34
N ALA A 467 4.57 -32.43 15.65
CA ALA A 467 5.26 -33.34 16.56
C ALA A 467 4.28 -34.43 17.01
N CYS A 468 4.60 -35.70 16.76
CA CYS A 468 3.92 -36.83 17.38
C CYS A 468 4.80 -37.33 18.54
N PRO A 469 4.36 -37.30 19.81
CA PRO A 469 5.14 -37.82 20.93
C PRO A 469 5.41 -39.34 20.76
N GLU A 470 6.66 -39.78 20.97
CA GLU A 470 7.09 -41.19 20.86
C GLU A 470 6.23 -42.16 21.70
N TRP A 471 5.57 -41.69 22.76
CA TRP A 471 4.72 -42.51 23.62
C TRP A 471 3.53 -43.16 22.89
N LEU A 472 2.98 -42.52 21.86
CA LEU A 472 1.90 -43.06 21.02
C LEU A 472 2.35 -44.25 20.14
N ILE A 473 3.64 -44.32 19.80
CA ILE A 473 4.24 -45.42 19.03
C ILE A 473 4.41 -46.65 19.94
N THR A 474 4.77 -46.44 21.21
CA THR A 474 4.90 -47.53 22.21
C THR A 474 3.56 -48.07 22.74
N ALA A 475 2.45 -47.36 22.55
CA ALA A 475 1.11 -47.77 22.97
C ALA A 475 0.39 -48.56 21.87
N SER A 476 0.94 -49.69 21.43
CA SER A 476 0.31 -50.57 20.42
C SER A 476 -0.85 -51.42 20.96
N ASN A 477 -1.17 -51.33 22.26
CA ASN A 477 -2.20 -52.12 22.94
C ASN A 477 -3.39 -51.30 23.50
N VAL A 478 -3.59 -50.06 23.04
CA VAL A 478 -4.69 -49.19 23.51
C VAL A 478 -5.82 -49.13 22.47
N SER A 479 -7.08 -49.04 22.92
CA SER A 479 -8.25 -49.03 22.04
C SER A 479 -8.22 -47.88 21.02
N LEU A 480 -8.81 -48.11 19.84
CA LEU A 480 -8.85 -47.14 18.72
C LEU A 480 -9.41 -45.77 19.15
N ILE A 481 -10.38 -45.77 20.06
CA ILE A 481 -11.05 -44.56 20.58
C ILE A 481 -10.09 -43.74 21.46
N ALA A 482 -9.29 -44.41 22.31
CA ALA A 482 -8.30 -43.73 23.15
C ALA A 482 -7.08 -43.24 22.34
N ARG A 483 -6.75 -43.88 21.21
CA ARG A 483 -5.77 -43.37 20.24
C ARG A 483 -6.22 -42.10 19.55
N LEU A 484 -7.45 -42.10 19.02
CA LEU A 484 -8.04 -40.93 18.36
C LEU A 484 -8.17 -39.74 19.32
N SER A 485 -8.61 -39.97 20.56
CA SER A 485 -8.68 -38.91 21.57
C SER A 485 -7.31 -38.38 21.98
N ALA A 486 -6.26 -39.24 22.00
CA ALA A 486 -4.90 -38.82 22.32
C ALA A 486 -4.22 -38.07 21.16
N GLU A 487 -4.49 -38.43 19.90
CA GLU A 487 -4.06 -37.67 18.70
C GLU A 487 -4.67 -36.26 18.67
N GLU A 488 -5.95 -36.11 19.02
CA GLU A 488 -6.62 -34.82 19.15
C GLU A 488 -6.03 -33.95 20.28
N ILE A 489 -5.60 -34.56 21.40
CA ILE A 489 -5.08 -33.84 22.58
C ILE A 489 -3.59 -33.46 22.44
N LEU A 490 -2.80 -34.16 21.61
CA LEU A 490 -1.33 -34.02 21.54
C LEU A 490 -0.76 -33.59 20.20
N SER A 491 -1.58 -33.28 19.18
CA SER A 491 -1.08 -32.71 17.93
C SER A 491 -0.57 -31.27 18.14
N ASN A 492 0.65 -31.14 18.68
CA ASN A 492 1.40 -29.89 18.74
C ASN A 492 1.86 -29.55 17.31
N THR A 493 0.90 -29.09 16.52
CA THR A 493 1.11 -28.60 15.18
C THR A 493 1.64 -27.16 15.28
N THR A 494 2.86 -26.94 14.82
CA THR A 494 3.49 -25.61 14.76
C THR A 494 3.60 -25.16 13.31
N LYS A 495 3.18 -23.93 13.00
CA LYS A 495 3.50 -23.30 11.72
C LYS A 495 4.84 -22.59 11.83
N LEU A 496 5.81 -23.03 11.03
CA LEU A 496 7.15 -22.48 10.93
C LEU A 496 7.23 -21.55 9.72
N TYR A 497 7.85 -20.38 9.92
CA TYR A 497 8.16 -19.43 8.86
C TYR A 497 9.65 -19.51 8.53
N LEU A 498 9.98 -20.24 7.46
CA LEU A 498 11.35 -20.60 7.11
C LEU A 498 11.87 -19.72 5.98
N ILE A 499 13.02 -19.09 6.20
CA ILE A 499 13.72 -18.25 5.22
C ILE A 499 15.13 -18.85 4.99
N PRO A 500 15.27 -19.85 4.11
CA PRO A 500 16.53 -20.59 3.91
C PRO A 500 17.74 -19.69 3.60
N GLU A 501 17.51 -18.56 2.94
CA GLU A 501 18.59 -17.64 2.59
C GLU A 501 19.31 -17.05 3.80
N LEU A 502 18.64 -16.89 4.94
CA LEU A 502 19.28 -16.40 6.15
C LEU A 502 20.32 -17.40 6.68
N ALA A 503 20.16 -18.70 6.41
CA ALA A 503 21.12 -19.73 6.82
C ALA A 503 22.41 -19.69 6.00
N ALA A 504 22.33 -19.41 4.69
CA ALA A 504 23.50 -19.36 3.80
C ALA A 504 24.52 -18.29 4.21
N LYS A 505 24.08 -17.22 4.90
CA LYS A 505 24.96 -16.15 5.41
C LYS A 505 25.72 -16.52 6.69
N ILE A 506 25.23 -17.48 7.47
CA ILE A 506 25.84 -17.88 8.74
C ILE A 506 27.10 -18.73 8.51
N ASN A 507 27.16 -19.48 7.41
CA ASN A 507 28.31 -20.32 7.03
C ASN A 507 29.58 -19.54 6.64
N HIS A 508 29.54 -18.20 6.60
CA HIS A 508 30.70 -17.34 6.37
C HIS A 508 31.27 -16.72 7.66
N ILE A 509 30.69 -17.04 8.84
CA ILE A 509 31.05 -16.43 10.14
C ILE A 509 31.66 -17.47 11.12
N PHE A 510 31.77 -18.75 10.71
CA PHE A 510 32.40 -19.81 11.51
C PHE A 510 33.67 -20.36 10.85
#